data_AF-A0A937IMP1-F1
#
_entry.id   AF-A0A937IMP1-F1
#
_cell.length_a   1.000
_cell.length_b   1.000
_cell.length_c   1.000
_cell.angle_alpha   90.00
_cell.angle_beta   90.00
_cell.angle_gamma   90.00
#
_symmetry.space_group_name_H-M   'P 1'
#
loop_
_entity.id
_entity.type
_entity.pdbx_description
1 polymer ?
#
loop_
_entity_poly.entity_id
_entity_poly.type
_entity_poly.pdbx_seq_one_letter_code
_entity_poly.pdbx_strand_id
1 'polypeptide(L)'
;MRPNSVDSTIRKSKSLCKIRDYLGAVSVLERTLERFPNNKRIVNETISIQKKFASSQLELPSVALLTEVLTLVKSNDLKNSLSKTNELVQTFPNSLDLYNIRGLIFLKSGMFSDAIENFKTVVRIKNNDFQAHNNLGLAYKSTGKIDEACKHFELAIKINNKFYKAMNNLAICYKDQHKSSLAAKTYYEALVIYPKYFLAAKNLAKVYTGYLDQNSLSLLKKVITNAADETKDTSSFKFLEANYERHIGNPEMAFNKYREANKLKFSQVQNHFYKGRLFHQEFKNELSSWMPERNDTNLGSLKKVFILGPSRSGKSSLEKLLLRNPKVYSLYEAAQTITDSQNMGKRLDVERVIGFDDLFFASQEKLKNQGYEIVVSTNPKLIQVIPNILKGTKGCFFIFVNRELYSNASEVFITEYSNGHYYSYNASDTIQEINAYNVLAAFFQEKLPEISITLS
;
A
#
# COMPACT_ATOMS: atom_id res chain seq x y z
N MET A 1 16.73 9.19 34.51
CA MET A 1 18.00 8.88 33.82
C MET A 1 18.71 10.18 33.48
N ARG A 2 19.97 10.37 33.90
CA ARG A 2 20.76 11.55 33.50
C ARG A 2 20.94 11.57 31.97
N PRO A 3 20.83 12.73 31.30
CA PRO A 3 21.09 12.80 29.86
C PRO A 3 22.55 12.41 29.58
N ASN A 4 22.77 11.50 28.63
CA ASN A 4 24.13 11.12 28.22
C ASN A 4 24.84 12.37 27.66
N SER A 5 25.94 12.78 28.28
CA SER A 5 26.80 13.85 27.76
C SER A 5 27.52 13.39 26.50
N VAL A 6 27.95 14.33 25.66
CA VAL A 6 28.72 14.07 24.43
C VAL A 6 29.93 13.16 24.71
N ASP A 7 30.65 13.40 25.80
CA ASP A 7 31.81 12.59 26.20
C ASP A 7 31.44 11.16 26.66
N SER A 8 30.27 10.99 27.30
CA SER A 8 29.79 9.66 27.67
C SER A 8 29.40 8.84 26.43
N THR A 9 28.77 9.50 25.44
CA THR A 9 28.36 8.87 24.18
C THR A 9 29.57 8.44 23.36
N ILE A 10 30.58 9.31 23.20
CA ILE A 10 31.81 8.98 22.45
C ILE A 10 32.58 7.84 23.13
N ARG A 11 32.64 7.79 24.46
CA ARG A 11 33.26 6.66 25.17
C ARG A 11 32.50 5.36 24.92
N LYS A 12 31.17 5.41 24.95
CA LYS A 12 30.32 4.24 24.68
C LYS A 12 30.47 3.76 23.23
N SER A 13 30.49 4.65 22.24
CA SER A 13 30.70 4.26 20.83
C SER A 13 32.04 3.57 20.63
N LYS A 14 33.12 4.09 21.23
CA LYS A 14 34.45 3.46 21.18
C LYS A 14 34.47 2.07 21.82
N SER A 15 33.75 1.88 22.93
CA SER A 15 33.59 0.56 23.55
C SER A 15 32.89 -0.44 22.62
N LEU A 16 31.84 -0.01 21.93
CA LEU A 16 31.11 -0.85 20.97
C LEU A 16 31.99 -1.21 19.77
N CYS A 17 32.81 -0.29 19.27
CA CYS A 17 33.78 -0.60 18.22
C CYS A 17 34.83 -1.65 18.64
N LYS A 18 35.21 -1.73 19.93
CA LYS A 18 36.16 -2.76 20.40
C LYS A 18 35.60 -4.17 20.26
N ILE A 19 34.29 -4.33 20.46
CA ILE A 19 33.57 -5.60 20.25
C ILE A 19 33.04 -5.73 18.81
N ARG A 20 33.52 -4.89 17.89
CA ARG A 20 33.11 -4.84 16.47
C ARG A 20 31.61 -4.57 16.24
N ASP A 21 30.89 -4.01 17.22
CA ASP A 21 29.51 -3.55 17.05
C ASP A 21 29.50 -2.12 16.50
N TYR A 22 29.78 -1.99 15.20
CA TYR A 22 29.85 -0.69 14.53
C TYR A 22 28.47 -0.05 14.35
N LEU A 23 27.43 -0.85 14.14
CA LEU A 23 26.06 -0.38 14.00
C LEU A 23 25.54 0.19 15.33
N GLY A 24 25.76 -0.52 16.43
CA GLY A 24 25.46 -0.02 17.77
C GLY A 24 26.27 1.23 18.11
N ALA A 25 27.54 1.28 17.71
CA ALA A 25 28.39 2.45 17.93
C ALA A 25 27.84 3.71 17.24
N VAL A 26 27.41 3.60 15.97
CA VAL A 26 26.78 4.72 15.25
C VAL A 26 25.41 5.07 15.82
N SER A 27 24.58 4.08 16.16
CA SER A 27 23.25 4.29 16.76
C SER A 27 23.30 5.11 18.06
N VAL A 28 24.31 4.87 18.90
CA VAL A 28 24.52 5.64 20.13
C VAL A 28 24.90 7.09 19.85
N LEU A 29 25.77 7.34 18.86
CA LEU A 29 26.17 8.68 18.46
C LEU A 29 25.00 9.49 17.89
N GLU A 30 24.14 8.85 17.10
CA GLU A 30 23.00 9.51 16.46
C GLU A 30 21.94 10.03 17.43
N ARG A 31 21.58 9.25 18.45
CA ARG A 31 20.66 9.73 19.50
C ARG A 31 21.15 11.01 20.18
N THR A 32 22.47 11.22 20.17
CA THR A 32 23.10 12.42 20.72
C THR A 32 23.14 13.55 19.67
N LEU A 33 23.34 13.23 18.38
CA LEU A 33 23.22 14.17 17.26
C LEU A 33 21.80 14.72 17.10
N GLU A 34 20.75 13.95 17.38
CA GLU A 34 19.36 14.45 17.39
C GLU A 34 19.17 15.62 18.37
N ARG A 35 19.95 15.63 19.47
CA ARG A 35 19.94 16.71 20.48
C ARG A 35 20.97 17.80 20.20
N PHE A 36 22.08 17.44 19.55
CA PHE A 36 23.19 18.33 19.22
C PHE A 36 23.59 18.21 17.74
N PRO A 37 22.76 18.70 16.79
CA PRO A 37 22.91 18.40 15.36
C PRO A 37 24.22 18.87 14.73
N ASN A 38 24.84 19.91 15.30
CA ASN A 38 26.05 20.54 14.77
C ASN A 38 27.31 20.17 15.56
N ASN A 39 27.27 19.13 16.41
CA ASN A 39 28.43 18.76 17.22
C ASN A 39 29.52 18.08 16.38
N LYS A 40 30.55 18.86 16.01
CA LYS A 40 31.69 18.40 15.20
C LYS A 40 32.39 17.16 15.76
N ARG A 41 32.45 16.99 17.09
CA ARG A 41 33.11 15.83 17.72
C ARG A 41 32.36 14.54 17.43
N ILE A 42 31.02 14.57 17.49
CA ILE A 42 30.18 13.42 17.18
C ILE A 42 30.26 13.10 15.68
N VAL A 43 30.16 14.12 14.82
CA VAL A 43 30.26 13.95 13.36
C VAL A 43 31.60 13.30 12.96
N ASN A 44 32.72 13.81 13.51
CA ASN A 44 34.05 13.26 13.22
C ASN A 44 34.21 11.82 13.72
N GLU A 45 33.67 11.49 14.89
CA GLU A 45 33.69 10.13 15.42
C GLU A 45 32.86 9.18 14.53
N THR A 46 31.66 9.60 14.10
CA THR A 46 30.82 8.83 13.16
C THR A 46 31.58 8.53 11.86
N ILE A 47 32.24 9.53 11.27
CA ILE A 47 33.08 9.35 10.07
C ILE A 47 34.22 8.37 10.33
N SER A 48 34.87 8.45 11.49
CA SER A 48 35.93 7.50 11.86
C SER A 48 35.41 6.07 11.95
N ILE A 49 34.22 5.86 12.50
CA ILE A 49 33.60 4.53 12.64
C ILE A 49 33.20 3.97 11.28
N GLN A 50 32.62 4.80 10.40
CA GLN A 50 32.30 4.41 9.02
C GLN A 50 33.53 3.93 8.26
N LYS A 51 34.67 4.62 8.40
CA LYS A 51 35.95 4.20 7.81
C LYS A 51 36.44 2.85 8.37
N LYS A 52 36.36 2.66 9.70
CA LYS A 52 36.72 1.39 10.33
C LYS A 52 35.84 0.23 9.87
N PHE A 53 34.54 0.47 9.77
CA PHE A 53 33.57 -0.49 9.26
C PHE A 53 33.91 -0.92 7.83
N ALA A 54 34.27 0.02 6.95
CA ALA A 54 34.68 -0.28 5.58
C ALA A 54 35.93 -1.18 5.54
N SER A 55 36.89 -0.98 6.45
CA SER A 55 38.10 -1.81 6.55
C SER A 55 37.90 -3.18 7.22
N SER A 56 36.81 -3.40 7.96
CA SER A 56 36.61 -4.60 8.78
C SER A 56 35.76 -5.70 8.14
N GLN A 57 35.50 -5.65 6.83
CA GLN A 57 34.56 -6.53 6.10
C GLN A 57 34.99 -8.01 5.96
N LEU A 58 35.70 -8.57 6.94
CA LEU A 58 36.23 -9.94 6.88
C LEU A 58 35.20 -11.05 7.20
N GLU A 59 34.01 -10.71 7.72
CA GLU A 59 32.92 -11.66 8.05
C GLU A 59 31.60 -11.20 7.42
N LEU A 60 31.50 -11.34 6.09
CA LEU A 60 30.26 -11.09 5.34
C LEU A 60 29.63 -12.43 4.93
N PRO A 61 28.29 -12.49 4.81
CA PRO A 61 27.63 -13.64 4.22
C PRO A 61 28.14 -13.84 2.78
N SER A 62 28.27 -15.09 2.36
CA SER A 62 28.67 -15.41 0.99
C SER A 62 27.64 -14.88 -0.02
N VAL A 63 28.10 -14.63 -1.25
CA VAL A 63 27.21 -14.22 -2.35
C VAL A 63 26.10 -15.26 -2.57
N ALA A 64 26.38 -16.55 -2.35
CA ALA A 64 25.39 -17.62 -2.44
C ALA A 64 24.25 -17.44 -1.42
N LEU A 65 24.57 -17.16 -0.15
CA LEU A 65 23.58 -16.92 0.91
C LEU A 65 22.72 -15.68 0.62
N LEU A 66 23.34 -14.59 0.15
CA LEU A 66 22.58 -13.40 -0.24
C LEU A 66 21.66 -13.67 -1.44
N THR A 67 22.12 -14.46 -2.41
CA THR A 67 21.36 -14.82 -3.60
C THR A 67 20.16 -15.71 -3.27
N GLU A 68 20.33 -16.65 -2.34
CA GLU A 68 19.25 -17.50 -1.83
C GLU A 68 18.09 -16.65 -1.29
N VAL A 69 18.39 -15.74 -0.35
CA VAL A 69 17.38 -14.85 0.23
C VAL A 69 16.75 -13.95 -0.83
N LEU A 70 17.55 -13.35 -1.72
CA LEU A 70 17.03 -12.50 -2.80
C LEU A 70 16.11 -13.27 -3.76
N THR A 71 16.34 -14.56 -3.95
CA THR A 71 15.49 -15.42 -4.78
C THR A 71 14.13 -15.64 -4.11
N LEU A 72 14.10 -15.88 -2.79
CA LEU A 72 12.85 -15.94 -2.02
C LEU A 72 12.08 -14.61 -2.05
N VAL A 73 12.79 -13.47 -1.98
CA VAL A 73 12.17 -12.14 -2.11
C VAL A 73 11.57 -11.94 -3.50
N LYS A 74 12.23 -12.44 -4.55
CA LYS A 74 11.74 -12.36 -5.94
C LYS A 74 10.54 -13.26 -6.18
N SER A 75 10.49 -14.45 -5.59
CA SER A 75 9.32 -15.35 -5.65
C SER A 75 8.14 -14.89 -4.78
N ASN A 76 8.30 -13.76 -4.07
CA ASN A 76 7.31 -13.20 -3.15
C ASN A 76 7.00 -14.09 -1.94
N ASP A 77 7.90 -15.02 -1.60
CA ASP A 77 7.83 -15.80 -0.37
C ASP A 77 8.38 -14.97 0.81
N LEU A 78 7.57 -14.02 1.26
CA LEU A 78 7.95 -13.03 2.27
C LEU A 78 8.18 -13.66 3.66
N LYS A 79 7.50 -14.77 3.98
CA LYS A 79 7.62 -15.44 5.28
C LYS A 79 8.97 -16.16 5.39
N ASN A 80 9.32 -16.99 4.41
CA ASN A 80 10.57 -17.74 4.44
C ASN A 80 11.78 -16.82 4.24
N SER A 81 11.68 -15.82 3.35
CA SER A 81 12.73 -14.82 3.19
C SER A 81 13.00 -14.04 4.48
N LEU A 82 11.96 -13.63 5.24
CA LEU A 82 12.14 -12.94 6.52
C LEU A 82 12.82 -13.83 7.56
N SER A 83 12.36 -15.08 7.69
CA SER A 83 12.92 -16.06 8.62
C SER A 83 14.42 -16.26 8.37
N LYS A 84 14.78 -16.56 7.11
CA LYS A 84 16.18 -16.78 6.72
C LYS A 84 17.05 -15.54 6.90
N THR A 85 16.51 -14.36 6.56
CA THR A 85 17.24 -13.10 6.77
C THR A 85 17.50 -12.83 8.25
N ASN A 86 16.55 -13.13 9.14
CA ASN A 86 16.74 -12.94 10.58
C ASN A 86 17.81 -13.87 11.17
N GLU A 87 17.86 -15.13 10.73
CA GLU A 87 18.95 -16.06 11.07
C GLU A 87 20.30 -15.49 10.63
N LEU A 88 20.41 -15.06 9.37
CA LEU A 88 21.65 -14.50 8.83
C LEU A 88 22.07 -13.20 9.51
N VAL A 89 21.14 -12.36 9.95
CA VAL A 89 21.46 -11.13 10.71
C VAL A 89 22.02 -11.47 12.10
N GLN A 90 21.64 -12.59 12.71
CA GLN A 90 22.26 -13.03 13.96
C GLN A 90 23.70 -13.49 13.76
N THR A 91 23.97 -14.20 12.66
CA THR A 91 25.32 -14.70 12.33
C THR A 91 26.23 -13.60 11.76
N PHE A 92 25.67 -12.67 11.00
CA PHE A 92 26.39 -11.57 10.33
C PHE A 92 25.77 -10.21 10.69
N PRO A 93 25.81 -9.80 11.98
CA PRO A 93 25.12 -8.60 12.48
C PRO A 93 25.66 -7.29 11.89
N ASN A 94 26.78 -7.32 11.20
CA ASN A 94 27.38 -6.17 10.54
C ASN A 94 27.16 -6.15 9.01
N SER A 95 26.41 -7.10 8.44
CA SER A 95 26.17 -7.13 6.99
C SER A 95 25.09 -6.13 6.56
N LEU A 96 25.50 -4.99 6.01
CA LEU A 96 24.55 -3.98 5.49
C LEU A 96 23.64 -4.51 4.37
N ASP A 97 24.11 -5.49 3.60
CA ASP A 97 23.31 -6.12 2.55
C ASP A 97 22.13 -6.87 3.16
N LEU A 98 22.32 -7.55 4.30
CA LEU A 98 21.22 -8.20 5.02
C LEU A 98 20.23 -7.19 5.59
N TYR A 99 20.68 -6.05 6.12
CA TYR A 99 19.77 -4.98 6.54
C TYR A 99 18.99 -4.41 5.35
N ASN A 100 19.63 -4.21 4.20
CA ASN A 100 18.95 -3.75 2.99
C ASN A 100 17.91 -4.79 2.51
N ILE A 101 18.27 -6.07 2.48
CA ILE A 101 17.35 -7.16 2.10
C ILE A 101 16.18 -7.26 3.09
N ARG A 102 16.44 -7.21 4.39
CA ARG A 102 15.40 -7.23 5.43
C ARG A 102 14.47 -6.03 5.31
N GLY A 103 15.02 -4.84 5.03
CA GLY A 103 14.23 -3.65 4.74
C GLY A 103 13.33 -3.82 3.52
N LEU A 104 13.82 -4.45 2.45
CA LEU A 104 13.01 -4.74 1.25
C LEU A 104 11.90 -5.74 1.53
N ILE A 105 12.15 -6.75 2.37
CA ILE A 105 11.14 -7.72 2.82
C ILE A 105 10.05 -6.99 3.60
N PHE A 106 10.42 -6.19 4.61
CA PHE A 106 9.46 -5.40 5.38
C PHE A 106 8.66 -4.42 4.52
N LEU A 107 9.31 -3.76 3.56
CA LEU A 107 8.64 -2.87 2.61
C LEU A 107 7.57 -3.62 1.79
N LYS A 108 7.90 -4.83 1.29
CA LYS A 108 6.95 -5.68 0.55
C LYS A 108 5.84 -6.24 1.45
N SER A 109 6.13 -6.51 2.71
CA SER A 109 5.16 -6.99 3.71
C SER A 109 4.27 -5.88 4.32
N GLY A 110 4.42 -4.62 3.90
CA GLY A 110 3.66 -3.50 4.46
C GLY A 110 4.15 -3.01 5.84
N MET A 111 5.23 -3.58 6.37
CA MET A 111 5.84 -3.21 7.65
C MET A 111 6.77 -2.02 7.48
N PHE A 112 6.20 -0.85 7.17
CA PHE A 112 6.98 0.30 6.71
C PHE A 112 7.89 0.91 7.77
N SER A 113 7.50 0.88 9.05
CA SER A 113 8.33 1.38 10.15
C SER A 113 9.64 0.58 10.25
N ASP A 114 9.55 -0.75 10.24
CA ASP A 114 10.71 -1.64 10.27
C ASP A 114 11.58 -1.48 9.02
N ALA A 115 10.96 -1.30 7.84
CA ALA A 115 11.68 -1.02 6.61
C ALA A 115 12.52 0.26 6.71
N ILE A 116 11.92 1.35 7.23
CA ILE A 116 12.61 2.63 7.45
C ILE A 116 13.81 2.45 8.38
N GLU A 117 13.67 1.74 9.51
CA GLU A 117 14.78 1.53 10.44
C GLU A 117 15.95 0.75 9.81
N ASN A 118 15.63 -0.29 9.04
CA ASN A 118 16.64 -1.09 8.34
C ASN A 118 17.36 -0.26 7.26
N PHE A 119 16.63 0.47 6.41
CA PHE A 119 17.27 1.31 5.39
C PHE A 119 18.04 2.50 5.98
N LYS A 120 17.55 3.10 7.08
CA LYS A 120 18.32 4.11 7.82
C LYS A 120 19.65 3.54 8.29
N THR A 121 19.65 2.33 8.85
CA THR A 121 20.89 1.65 9.28
C THR A 121 21.90 1.55 8.13
N VAL A 122 21.45 1.21 6.92
CA VAL A 122 22.31 1.16 5.73
C VAL A 122 22.83 2.55 5.34
N VAL A 123 21.94 3.53 5.17
CA VAL A 123 22.29 4.91 4.76
C VAL A 123 23.22 5.59 5.77
N ARG A 124 23.10 5.26 7.05
CA ARG A 124 23.96 5.79 8.12
C ARG A 124 25.41 5.36 7.99
N ILE A 125 25.67 4.18 7.44
CA ILE A 125 27.03 3.67 7.27
C ILE A 125 27.53 3.94 5.85
N LYS A 126 26.70 3.64 4.86
CA LYS A 126 26.95 3.90 3.43
C LYS A 126 26.13 5.11 2.97
N ASN A 127 26.55 6.30 3.39
CA ASN A 127 25.87 7.56 3.03
C ASN A 127 25.90 7.90 1.53
N ASN A 128 26.82 7.28 0.78
CA ASN A 128 26.95 7.47 -0.68
C ASN A 128 26.34 6.30 -1.48
N ASP A 129 25.45 5.51 -0.87
CA ASP A 129 24.72 4.43 -1.54
C ASP A 129 23.39 4.94 -2.09
N PHE A 130 23.35 5.19 -3.39
CA PHE A 130 22.16 5.68 -4.08
C PHE A 130 20.98 4.68 -4.04
N GLN A 131 21.24 3.37 -3.96
CA GLN A 131 20.19 2.37 -3.88
C GLN A 131 19.54 2.37 -2.50
N ALA A 132 20.35 2.47 -1.44
CA ALA A 132 19.87 2.58 -0.07
C ALA A 132 19.02 3.84 0.12
N HIS A 133 19.44 4.98 -0.43
CA HIS A 133 18.65 6.20 -0.44
C HIS A 133 17.32 6.06 -1.19
N ASN A 134 17.30 5.42 -2.36
CA ASN A 134 16.05 5.16 -3.07
C ASN A 134 15.12 4.22 -2.28
N ASN A 135 15.65 3.19 -1.64
CA ASN A 135 14.84 2.26 -0.84
C ASN A 135 14.25 2.95 0.40
N LEU A 136 15.02 3.79 1.07
CA LEU A 136 14.54 4.61 2.16
C LEU A 136 13.45 5.60 1.70
N GLY A 137 13.65 6.24 0.54
CA GLY A 137 12.64 7.11 -0.07
C GLY A 137 11.33 6.37 -0.38
N LEU A 138 11.41 5.14 -0.90
CA LEU A 138 10.24 4.29 -1.13
C LEU A 138 9.50 3.99 0.18
N ALA A 139 10.21 3.64 1.25
CA ALA A 139 9.61 3.37 2.54
C ALA A 139 8.92 4.61 3.15
N TYR A 140 9.55 5.78 3.06
CA TYR A 140 8.91 7.04 3.46
C TYR A 140 7.65 7.35 2.66
N LYS A 141 7.71 7.19 1.33
CA LYS A 141 6.55 7.37 0.46
C LYS A 141 5.38 6.46 0.87
N SER A 142 5.65 5.19 1.20
CA SER A 142 4.63 4.24 1.66
C SER A 142 3.97 4.64 2.98
N THR A 143 4.64 5.44 3.82
CA THR A 143 4.08 6.01 5.06
C THR A 143 3.40 7.38 4.86
N GLY A 144 3.30 7.88 3.63
CA GLY A 144 2.75 9.21 3.34
C GLY A 144 3.69 10.38 3.68
N LYS A 145 4.94 10.10 4.08
CA LYS A 145 5.98 11.10 4.36
C LYS A 145 6.64 11.56 3.05
N ILE A 146 5.89 12.29 2.24
CA ILE A 146 6.25 12.60 0.85
C ILE A 146 7.47 13.52 0.74
N ASP A 147 7.64 14.48 1.66
CA ASP A 147 8.80 15.39 1.64
C ASP A 147 10.11 14.67 1.95
N GLU A 148 10.10 13.76 2.94
CA GLU A 148 11.25 12.90 3.25
C GLU A 148 11.58 11.95 2.10
N ALA A 149 10.55 11.42 1.42
CA ALA A 149 10.74 10.61 0.23
C ALA A 149 11.44 11.42 -0.88
N CYS A 150 10.98 12.64 -1.17
CA CYS A 150 11.61 13.53 -2.17
C CYS A 150 13.09 13.75 -1.86
N LYS A 151 13.41 14.14 -0.61
CA LYS A 151 14.80 14.38 -0.18
C LYS A 151 15.71 13.18 -0.44
N HIS A 152 15.24 11.97 -0.14
CA HIS A 152 16.04 10.77 -0.36
C HIS A 152 16.14 10.35 -1.82
N PHE A 153 15.12 10.57 -2.64
CA PHE A 153 15.24 10.37 -4.09
C PHE A 153 16.19 11.40 -4.74
N GLU A 154 16.12 12.66 -4.32
CA GLU A 154 17.04 13.71 -4.76
C GLU A 154 18.49 13.39 -4.37
N LEU A 155 18.73 12.89 -3.15
CA LEU A 155 20.05 12.41 -2.74
C LEU A 155 20.53 11.24 -3.61
N ALA A 156 19.67 10.26 -3.90
CA ALA A 156 20.01 9.14 -4.78
C ALA A 156 20.41 9.62 -6.19
N ILE A 157 19.69 10.62 -6.73
CA ILE A 157 19.98 11.23 -8.04
C ILE A 157 21.26 12.06 -8.00
N LYS A 158 21.52 12.78 -6.90
CA LYS A 158 22.76 13.54 -6.71
C LYS A 158 23.99 12.64 -6.68
N ILE A 159 23.87 11.48 -6.02
CA ILE A 159 24.94 10.48 -5.94
C ILE A 159 25.12 9.78 -7.30
N ASN A 160 24.03 9.46 -7.99
CA ASN A 160 24.06 8.85 -9.32
C ASN A 160 23.05 9.54 -10.25
N ASN A 161 23.56 10.47 -11.06
CA ASN A 161 22.75 11.29 -11.97
C ASN A 161 22.08 10.52 -13.12
N LYS A 162 22.45 9.25 -13.34
CA LYS A 162 21.82 8.35 -14.31
C LYS A 162 20.79 7.41 -13.66
N PHE A 163 20.44 7.62 -12.39
CA PHE A 163 19.52 6.71 -11.69
C PHE A 163 18.05 6.99 -11.98
N TYR A 164 17.63 6.61 -13.19
CA TYR A 164 16.28 6.82 -13.73
C TYR A 164 15.14 6.24 -12.85
N LYS A 165 15.41 5.20 -12.05
CA LYS A 165 14.42 4.64 -11.10
C LYS A 165 14.09 5.63 -9.98
N ALA A 166 15.10 6.30 -9.43
CA ALA A 166 14.90 7.35 -8.42
C ALA A 166 14.24 8.60 -9.03
N MET A 167 14.60 8.97 -10.27
CA MET A 167 13.91 10.06 -11.01
C MET A 167 12.41 9.77 -11.17
N ASN A 168 12.04 8.56 -11.62
CA ASN A 168 10.63 8.18 -11.69
C ASN A 168 9.94 8.24 -10.33
N ASN A 169 10.59 7.79 -9.25
CA ASN A 169 10.00 7.83 -7.92
C ASN A 169 9.83 9.25 -7.39
N LEU A 170 10.81 10.14 -7.63
CA LEU A 170 10.73 11.57 -7.32
C LEU A 170 9.58 12.24 -8.08
N ALA A 171 9.43 11.94 -9.37
CA ALA A 171 8.34 12.46 -10.19
C ALA A 171 6.96 11.98 -9.68
N ILE A 172 6.85 10.76 -9.15
CA ILE A 172 5.63 10.30 -8.48
C ILE A 172 5.36 11.14 -7.23
N CYS A 173 6.37 11.42 -6.41
CA CYS A 173 6.21 12.29 -5.25
C CYS A 173 5.80 13.72 -5.63
N TYR A 174 6.39 14.32 -6.67
CA TYR A 174 5.94 15.63 -7.16
C TYR A 174 4.48 15.61 -7.64
N LYS A 175 4.05 14.54 -8.31
CA LYS A 175 2.64 14.36 -8.69
C LYS A 175 1.74 14.24 -7.45
N ASP A 176 2.15 13.47 -6.43
CA ASP A 176 1.43 13.33 -5.16
C ASP A 176 1.39 14.66 -4.37
N GLN A 177 2.31 15.61 -4.64
CA GLN A 177 2.32 16.99 -4.15
C GLN A 177 1.63 18.01 -5.07
N HIS A 178 0.92 17.56 -6.11
CA HIS A 178 0.28 18.41 -7.13
C HIS A 178 1.23 19.31 -7.93
N LYS A 179 2.54 19.02 -7.93
CA LYS A 179 3.57 19.72 -8.71
C LYS A 179 3.71 19.09 -10.11
N SER A 180 2.67 19.18 -10.93
CA SER A 180 2.57 18.47 -12.22
C SER A 180 3.66 18.83 -13.24
N SER A 181 4.07 20.10 -13.31
CA SER A 181 5.16 20.54 -14.19
C SER A 181 6.49 19.89 -13.83
N LEU A 182 6.84 19.86 -12.53
CA LEU A 182 8.04 19.18 -12.04
C LEU A 182 7.97 17.66 -12.28
N ALA A 183 6.81 17.05 -12.03
CA ALA A 183 6.61 15.62 -12.30
C ALA A 183 6.86 15.29 -13.78
N ALA A 184 6.26 16.04 -14.72
CA ALA A 184 6.46 15.84 -16.15
C ALA A 184 7.94 15.94 -16.55
N LYS A 185 8.62 17.01 -16.11
CA LYS A 185 10.04 17.22 -16.37
C LYS A 185 10.90 16.06 -15.84
N THR A 186 10.68 15.64 -14.61
CA THR A 186 11.49 14.57 -13.99
C THR A 186 11.21 13.20 -14.60
N TYR A 187 9.97 12.89 -15.03
CA TYR A 187 9.72 11.67 -15.82
C TYR A 187 10.40 11.72 -17.19
N TYR A 188 10.38 12.88 -17.86
CA TYR A 188 11.09 13.08 -19.12
C TYR A 188 12.59 12.82 -18.96
N GLU A 189 13.23 13.39 -17.93
CA GLU A 189 14.64 13.15 -17.61
C GLU A 189 14.94 11.66 -17.41
N ALA A 190 14.07 10.92 -16.70
CA ALA A 190 14.21 9.48 -16.53
C ALA A 190 14.18 8.72 -17.87
N LEU A 191 13.32 9.14 -18.80
CA LEU A 191 13.20 8.54 -20.13
C LEU A 191 14.33 8.95 -21.07
N VAL A 192 14.93 10.13 -20.91
CA VAL A 192 16.14 10.52 -21.64
C VAL A 192 17.30 9.59 -21.26
N ILE A 193 17.45 9.28 -19.97
CA ILE A 193 18.49 8.38 -19.48
C ILE A 193 18.24 6.93 -19.89
N TYR A 194 17.00 6.45 -19.78
CA TYR A 194 16.63 5.09 -20.19
C TYR A 194 15.32 5.09 -21.00
N PRO A 195 15.39 5.25 -22.34
CA PRO A 195 14.21 5.37 -23.20
C PRO A 195 13.28 4.15 -23.17
N LYS A 196 13.81 2.97 -22.83
CA LYS A 196 13.02 1.73 -22.69
C LYS A 196 12.32 1.62 -21.33
N TYR A 197 12.37 2.64 -20.47
CA TYR A 197 11.72 2.59 -19.16
C TYR A 197 10.21 2.82 -19.25
N PHE A 198 9.48 1.77 -19.63
CA PHE A 198 8.04 1.82 -19.82
C PHE A 198 7.26 2.40 -18.62
N LEU A 199 7.72 2.15 -17.38
CA LEU A 199 7.06 2.69 -16.19
C LEU A 199 7.07 4.23 -16.17
N ALA A 200 8.19 4.86 -16.52
CA ALA A 200 8.26 6.33 -16.60
C ALA A 200 7.42 6.87 -17.75
N ALA A 201 7.38 6.20 -18.91
CA ALA A 201 6.53 6.60 -20.03
C ALA A 201 5.04 6.57 -19.66
N LYS A 202 4.60 5.47 -19.04
CA LYS A 202 3.24 5.33 -18.51
C LYS A 202 2.90 6.44 -17.51
N ASN A 203 3.83 6.76 -16.61
CA ASN A 203 3.58 7.78 -15.59
C ASN A 203 3.61 9.21 -16.15
N LEU A 204 4.49 9.50 -17.12
CA LEU A 204 4.53 10.76 -17.84
C LEU A 204 3.22 11.02 -18.58
N ALA A 205 2.71 10.04 -19.33
CA ALA A 205 1.45 10.18 -20.06
C ALA A 205 0.25 10.42 -19.13
N LYS A 206 0.29 9.91 -17.89
CA LYS A 206 -0.76 10.13 -16.87
C LYS A 206 -0.79 11.54 -16.29
N VAL A 207 0.25 12.36 -16.48
CA VAL A 207 0.22 13.76 -16.04
C VAL A 207 -0.93 14.51 -16.74
N TYR A 208 -1.49 15.54 -16.10
CA TYR A 208 -2.60 16.32 -16.67
C TYR A 208 -2.23 16.98 -18.00
N THR A 209 -3.21 17.12 -18.89
CA THR A 209 -3.06 17.80 -20.18
C THR A 209 -2.57 19.23 -19.97
N GLY A 210 -1.68 19.70 -20.84
CA GLY A 210 -1.06 21.04 -20.76
C GLY A 210 0.26 21.11 -19.99
N TYR A 211 0.68 20.04 -19.30
CA TYR A 211 1.96 19.99 -18.59
C TYR A 211 3.08 19.25 -19.33
N LEU A 212 2.79 18.63 -20.49
CA LEU A 212 3.78 17.98 -21.34
C LEU A 212 4.20 18.93 -22.45
N ASP A 213 5.51 19.11 -22.62
CA ASP A 213 6.07 19.86 -23.74
C ASP A 213 6.20 18.98 -25.01
N GLN A 214 6.52 19.60 -26.14
CA GLN A 214 6.67 18.89 -27.41
C GLN A 214 7.75 17.79 -27.37
N ASN A 215 8.81 18.00 -26.59
CA ASN A 215 9.87 17.01 -26.40
C ASN A 215 9.37 15.76 -25.68
N SER A 216 8.57 15.94 -24.62
CA SER A 216 7.91 14.86 -23.89
C SER A 216 6.96 14.08 -24.80
N LEU A 217 6.14 14.77 -25.60
CA LEU A 217 5.22 14.12 -26.53
C LEU A 217 5.97 13.35 -27.63
N SER A 218 7.03 13.92 -28.19
CA SER A 218 7.90 13.26 -29.17
C SER A 218 8.54 11.99 -28.60
N LEU A 219 9.01 12.05 -27.34
CA LEU A 219 9.60 10.91 -26.67
C LEU A 219 8.56 9.82 -26.37
N LEU A 220 7.36 10.18 -25.90
CA LEU A 220 6.26 9.23 -25.71
C LEU A 220 5.86 8.56 -27.03
N LYS A 221 5.77 9.32 -28.12
CA LYS A 221 5.49 8.78 -29.47
C LYS A 221 6.54 7.74 -29.85
N LYS A 222 7.83 8.02 -29.65
CA LYS A 222 8.91 7.05 -29.89
C LYS A 222 8.76 5.79 -29.04
N VAL A 223 8.40 5.91 -27.76
CA VAL A 223 8.16 4.75 -26.89
C VAL A 223 7.00 3.90 -27.41
N ILE A 224 5.91 4.53 -27.84
CA ILE A 224 4.72 3.84 -28.38
C ILE A 224 5.07 3.14 -29.70
N THR A 225 5.72 3.83 -30.64
CA THR A 225 6.07 3.28 -31.96
C THR A 225 7.06 2.12 -31.86
N ASN A 226 8.03 2.19 -30.94
CA ASN A 226 9.09 1.18 -30.80
C ASN A 226 8.75 0.05 -29.82
N ALA A 227 7.54 0.00 -29.28
CA ALA A 227 7.15 -1.07 -28.37
C ALA A 227 7.06 -2.41 -29.09
N ALA A 228 7.51 -3.48 -28.43
CA ALA A 228 7.35 -4.85 -28.93
C ALA A 228 5.85 -5.21 -29.01
N ASP A 229 5.47 -6.04 -29.98
CA ASP A 229 4.05 -6.37 -30.23
C ASP A 229 3.37 -7.00 -29.01
N GLU A 230 4.06 -7.89 -28.29
CA GLU A 230 3.57 -8.46 -27.03
C GLU A 230 3.22 -7.39 -25.98
N THR A 231 3.94 -6.27 -25.98
CA THR A 231 3.67 -5.16 -25.04
C THR A 231 2.42 -4.39 -25.47
N LYS A 232 2.16 -4.29 -26.78
CA LYS A 232 1.04 -3.52 -27.34
C LYS A 232 -0.31 -4.10 -26.93
N ASP A 233 -0.39 -5.41 -26.73
CA ASP A 233 -1.61 -6.10 -26.32
C ASP A 233 -1.83 -6.12 -24.80
N THR A 234 -1.04 -5.36 -24.03
CA THR A 234 -1.28 -5.20 -22.59
C THR A 234 -2.22 -4.03 -22.30
N SER A 235 -3.10 -4.18 -21.30
CA SER A 235 -3.97 -3.09 -20.82
C SER A 235 -3.17 -1.84 -20.44
N SER A 236 -2.00 -2.03 -19.83
CA SER A 236 -1.11 -0.94 -19.42
C SER A 236 -0.56 -0.13 -20.60
N PHE A 237 -0.33 -0.77 -21.74
CA PHE A 237 0.11 -0.10 -22.97
C PHE A 237 -1.05 0.63 -23.63
N LYS A 238 -2.24 0.02 -23.71
CA LYS A 238 -3.45 0.71 -24.21
C LYS A 238 -3.78 1.97 -23.41
N PHE A 239 -3.58 1.96 -22.09
CA PHE A 239 -3.67 3.17 -21.26
C PHE A 239 -2.61 4.21 -21.60
N LEU A 240 -1.38 3.80 -21.96
CA LEU A 240 -0.35 4.72 -22.42
C LEU A 240 -0.78 5.38 -23.75
N GLU A 241 -1.25 4.60 -24.72
CA GLU A 241 -1.77 5.13 -26.01
C GLU A 241 -2.92 6.11 -25.78
N ALA A 242 -3.91 5.72 -24.98
CA ALA A 242 -5.07 6.57 -24.68
C ALA A 242 -4.67 7.91 -24.05
N ASN A 243 -3.74 7.88 -23.10
CA ASN A 243 -3.25 9.08 -22.46
C ASN A 243 -2.44 9.97 -23.41
N TYR A 244 -1.67 9.37 -24.34
CA TYR A 244 -0.96 10.11 -25.38
C TYR A 244 -1.93 10.81 -26.34
N GLU A 245 -2.94 10.10 -26.85
CA GLU A 245 -3.99 10.66 -27.71
C GLU A 245 -4.72 11.84 -27.03
N ARG A 246 -5.00 11.71 -25.73
CA ARG A 246 -5.56 12.79 -24.91
C ARG A 246 -4.67 14.04 -24.88
N HIS A 247 -3.34 13.86 -24.80
CA HIS A 247 -2.40 15.00 -24.78
C HIS A 247 -2.26 15.70 -26.13
N ILE A 248 -2.39 14.96 -27.24
CA ILE A 248 -2.31 15.54 -28.58
C ILE A 248 -3.65 16.09 -29.10
N GLY A 249 -4.71 16.03 -28.28
CA GLY A 249 -6.01 16.62 -28.59
C GLY A 249 -6.98 15.71 -29.37
N ASN A 250 -6.82 14.38 -29.28
CA ASN A 250 -7.67 13.40 -29.95
C ASN A 250 -8.57 12.64 -28.95
N PRO A 251 -9.63 13.27 -28.41
CA PRO A 251 -10.43 12.68 -27.32
C PRO A 251 -11.19 11.41 -27.73
N GLU A 252 -11.65 11.33 -28.98
CA GLU A 252 -12.36 10.14 -29.47
C GLU A 252 -11.44 8.91 -29.56
N MET A 253 -10.25 9.08 -30.14
CA MET A 253 -9.24 8.02 -30.17
C MET A 253 -8.81 7.62 -28.76
N ALA A 254 -8.59 8.60 -27.88
CA ALA A 254 -8.28 8.34 -26.47
C ALA A 254 -9.37 7.49 -25.81
N PHE A 255 -10.65 7.83 -25.99
CA PHE A 255 -11.78 7.08 -25.45
C PHE A 255 -11.81 5.62 -25.95
N ASN A 256 -11.65 5.40 -27.26
CA ASN A 256 -11.60 4.05 -27.82
C ASN A 256 -10.45 3.21 -27.26
N LYS A 257 -9.26 3.81 -27.11
CA LYS A 257 -8.10 3.17 -26.48
C LYS A 257 -8.32 2.88 -24.99
N TYR A 258 -8.99 3.75 -24.25
CA TYR A 258 -9.40 3.46 -22.87
C TYR A 258 -10.35 2.26 -22.79
N ARG A 259 -11.30 2.14 -23.73
CA ARG A 259 -12.19 0.97 -23.81
C ARG A 259 -11.43 -0.32 -24.11
N GLU A 260 -10.48 -0.29 -25.05
CA GLU A 260 -9.59 -1.42 -25.32
C GLU A 260 -8.81 -1.84 -24.06
N ALA A 261 -8.20 -0.87 -23.36
CA ALA A 261 -7.44 -1.09 -22.13
C ALA A 261 -8.30 -1.77 -21.05
N ASN A 262 -9.52 -1.27 -20.86
CA ASN A 262 -10.49 -1.80 -19.92
C ASN A 262 -10.94 -3.22 -20.29
N LYS A 263 -11.17 -3.51 -21.58
CA LYS A 263 -11.52 -4.85 -22.07
C LYS A 263 -10.42 -5.88 -21.79
N LEU A 264 -9.15 -5.51 -22.01
CA LEU A 264 -8.00 -6.39 -21.70
C LEU A 264 -7.81 -6.60 -20.21
N LYS A 265 -8.05 -5.56 -19.39
CA LYS A 265 -8.00 -5.70 -17.94
C LYS A 265 -9.13 -6.59 -17.43
N PHE A 266 -10.32 -6.48 -18.03
CA PHE A 266 -11.45 -7.35 -17.76
C PHE A 266 -11.17 -8.82 -18.11
N SER A 267 -10.62 -9.13 -19.28
CA SER A 267 -10.32 -10.53 -19.66
C SER A 267 -9.34 -11.21 -18.69
N GLN A 268 -8.39 -10.45 -18.14
CA GLN A 268 -7.46 -10.95 -17.10
C GLN A 268 -8.15 -11.29 -15.77
N VAL A 269 -9.28 -10.64 -15.46
CA VAL A 269 -10.02 -10.84 -14.20
C VAL A 269 -11.38 -11.51 -14.39
N GLN A 270 -11.70 -11.96 -15.61
CA GLN A 270 -13.03 -12.47 -16.00
C GLN A 270 -13.44 -13.71 -15.19
N ASN A 271 -12.49 -14.56 -14.81
CA ASN A 271 -12.77 -15.71 -13.96
C ASN A 271 -13.18 -15.29 -12.54
N HIS A 272 -12.61 -14.20 -12.01
CA HIS A 272 -13.06 -13.61 -10.75
C HIS A 272 -14.47 -13.00 -10.89
N PHE A 273 -14.80 -12.45 -12.06
CA PHE A 273 -16.13 -11.90 -12.35
C PHE A 273 -17.23 -12.96 -12.40
N TYR A 274 -17.02 -14.08 -13.09
CA TYR A 274 -18.00 -15.18 -13.10
C TYR A 274 -18.21 -15.77 -11.71
N LYS A 275 -17.11 -15.97 -10.96
CA LYS A 275 -17.18 -16.45 -9.58
C LYS A 275 -17.88 -15.46 -8.65
N GLY A 276 -17.63 -14.16 -8.78
CA GLY A 276 -18.29 -13.12 -7.98
C GLY A 276 -19.80 -13.02 -8.25
N ARG A 277 -20.23 -13.12 -9.52
CA ARG A 277 -21.66 -13.11 -9.88
C ARG A 277 -22.40 -14.37 -9.45
N LEU A 278 -21.81 -15.54 -9.70
CA LEU A 278 -22.36 -16.82 -9.23
C LEU A 278 -22.48 -16.82 -7.70
N PHE A 279 -21.45 -16.34 -7.02
CA PHE A 279 -21.48 -16.17 -5.57
C PHE A 279 -22.64 -15.27 -5.11
N HIS A 280 -22.86 -14.09 -5.72
CA HIS A 280 -23.99 -13.24 -5.34
C HIS A 280 -25.35 -13.91 -5.58
N GLN A 281 -25.49 -14.68 -6.66
CA GLN A 281 -26.72 -15.42 -6.96
C GLN A 281 -26.96 -16.56 -5.97
N GLU A 282 -25.95 -17.38 -5.68
CA GLU A 282 -26.00 -18.46 -4.70
C GLU A 282 -26.25 -17.91 -3.29
N PHE A 283 -25.53 -16.85 -2.90
CA PHE A 283 -25.68 -16.21 -1.60
C PHE A 283 -27.09 -15.64 -1.39
N LYS A 284 -27.68 -15.02 -2.43
CA LYS A 284 -29.08 -14.56 -2.38
C LYS A 284 -30.05 -15.73 -2.17
N ASN A 285 -29.82 -16.86 -2.82
CA ASN A 285 -30.65 -18.06 -2.65
C ASN A 285 -30.52 -18.64 -1.24
N GLU A 286 -29.30 -18.73 -0.69
CA GLU A 286 -29.07 -19.23 0.67
C GLU A 286 -29.65 -18.29 1.75
N LEU A 287 -29.56 -16.98 1.56
CA LEU A 287 -30.14 -15.99 2.48
C LEU A 287 -31.67 -15.99 2.47
N SER A 288 -32.33 -16.51 1.43
CA SER A 288 -33.79 -16.47 1.32
C SER A 288 -34.50 -17.17 2.48
N SER A 289 -33.88 -18.21 3.05
CA SER A 289 -34.38 -18.94 4.22
C SER A 289 -33.73 -18.52 5.55
N TRP A 290 -32.76 -17.60 5.52
CA TRP A 290 -32.03 -17.19 6.73
C TRP A 290 -32.89 -16.28 7.61
N MET A 291 -32.84 -16.51 8.92
CA MET A 291 -33.43 -15.66 9.93
C MET A 291 -32.40 -15.32 11.01
N PRO A 292 -32.37 -14.07 11.50
CA PRO A 292 -31.49 -13.70 12.59
C PRO A 292 -31.92 -14.42 13.88
N GLU A 293 -30.94 -14.95 14.61
CA GLU A 293 -31.15 -15.39 15.99
C GLU A 293 -31.55 -14.17 16.84
N ARG A 294 -32.39 -14.38 17.87
CA ARG A 294 -32.78 -13.29 18.78
C ARG A 294 -31.52 -12.66 19.35
N ASN A 295 -31.26 -11.41 18.97
CA ASN A 295 -30.09 -10.69 19.44
C ASN A 295 -30.19 -10.44 20.94
N ASP A 296 -29.15 -10.83 21.64
CA ASP A 296 -28.87 -10.42 23.01
C ASP A 296 -28.51 -8.92 22.94
N THR A 297 -29.45 -8.04 23.30
CA THR A 297 -29.27 -6.58 23.36
C THR A 297 -28.25 -6.15 24.42
N ASN A 298 -27.58 -7.11 25.07
CA ASN A 298 -26.41 -6.89 25.89
C ASN A 298 -25.33 -6.18 25.08
N LEU A 299 -25.31 -4.85 25.22
CA LEU A 299 -24.27 -3.96 24.76
C LEU A 299 -22.97 -4.37 25.45
N GLY A 300 -22.18 -5.22 24.77
CA GLY A 300 -20.78 -5.38 25.12
C GLY A 300 -20.11 -4.00 25.18
N SER A 301 -19.13 -3.81 26.07
CA SER A 301 -18.61 -2.47 26.37
C SER A 301 -17.87 -1.76 25.22
N LEU A 302 -17.66 -2.42 24.07
CA LEU A 302 -17.14 -1.83 22.84
C LEU A 302 -18.11 -2.15 21.69
N LYS A 303 -18.70 -1.12 21.08
CA LYS A 303 -19.66 -1.23 19.97
C LYS A 303 -18.93 -1.36 18.63
N LYS A 304 -19.45 -2.19 17.73
CA LYS A 304 -18.88 -2.42 16.39
C LYS A 304 -19.86 -1.87 15.36
N VAL A 305 -19.46 -0.82 14.66
CA VAL A 305 -20.27 -0.16 13.65
C VAL A 305 -19.70 -0.48 12.27
N PHE A 306 -20.47 -1.21 11.46
CA PHE A 306 -20.09 -1.56 10.10
C PHE A 306 -20.75 -0.61 9.12
N ILE A 307 -19.95 0.22 8.45
CA ILE A 307 -20.42 1.22 7.48
C ILE A 307 -20.28 0.62 6.10
N LEU A 308 -21.35 -0.04 5.64
CA LEU A 308 -21.36 -0.91 4.48
C LEU A 308 -22.01 -0.20 3.29
N GLY A 309 -21.32 -0.17 2.17
CA GLY A 309 -21.83 0.44 0.94
C GLY A 309 -20.89 0.14 -0.23
N PRO A 310 -21.39 0.22 -1.47
CA PRO A 310 -20.56 0.01 -2.66
C PRO A 310 -19.37 0.99 -2.72
N SER A 311 -18.42 0.76 -3.63
CA SER A 311 -17.38 1.78 -3.88
C SER A 311 -18.04 3.12 -4.24
N ARG A 312 -17.44 4.24 -3.83
CA ARG A 312 -17.95 5.61 -4.04
C ARG A 312 -19.36 5.93 -3.49
N SER A 313 -19.90 5.11 -2.59
CA SER A 313 -21.16 5.41 -1.90
C SER A 313 -21.11 6.55 -0.87
N GLY A 314 -19.92 7.00 -0.47
CA GLY A 314 -19.74 8.01 0.59
C GLY A 314 -19.42 7.43 1.98
N LYS A 315 -19.34 6.10 2.14
CA LYS A 315 -18.99 5.44 3.41
C LYS A 315 -17.72 5.96 4.09
N SER A 316 -16.65 6.25 3.33
CA SER A 316 -15.41 6.80 3.89
C SER A 316 -15.55 8.25 4.35
N SER A 317 -16.45 9.02 3.75
CA SER A 317 -16.78 10.37 4.21
C SER A 317 -17.54 10.31 5.54
N LEU A 318 -18.48 9.36 5.67
CA LEU A 318 -19.19 9.11 6.92
C LEU A 318 -18.25 8.61 8.03
N GLU A 319 -17.33 7.70 7.72
CA GLU A 319 -16.30 7.25 8.68
C GLU A 319 -15.47 8.43 9.18
N LYS A 320 -14.99 9.30 8.29
CA LYS A 320 -14.25 10.52 8.67
C LYS A 320 -15.06 11.46 9.57
N LEU A 321 -16.39 11.53 9.39
CA LEU A 321 -17.26 12.29 10.26
C LEU A 321 -17.33 11.69 11.66
N LEU A 322 -17.49 10.36 11.76
CA LEU A 322 -17.52 9.65 13.04
C LEU A 322 -16.19 9.72 13.80
N LEU A 323 -15.06 9.67 13.08
CA LEU A 323 -13.71 9.80 13.64
C LEU A 323 -13.42 11.17 14.26
N ARG A 324 -14.31 12.17 14.10
CA ARG A 324 -14.22 13.44 14.86
C ARG A 324 -14.50 13.24 16.34
N ASN A 325 -15.18 12.17 16.72
CA ASN A 325 -15.36 11.79 18.12
C ASN A 325 -14.14 10.97 18.57
N PRO A 326 -13.40 11.41 19.62
CA PRO A 326 -12.17 10.75 20.07
C PRO A 326 -12.39 9.33 20.60
N LYS A 327 -13.63 8.93 20.89
CA LYS A 327 -14.00 7.59 21.35
C LYS A 327 -14.25 6.60 20.20
N VAL A 328 -14.14 7.04 18.95
CA VAL A 328 -14.31 6.23 17.74
C VAL A 328 -12.95 5.87 17.17
N TYR A 329 -12.73 4.59 16.93
CA TYR A 329 -11.51 4.07 16.31
C TYR A 329 -11.81 3.37 14.98
N SER A 330 -11.07 3.69 13.92
CA SER A 330 -11.22 3.00 12.62
C SER A 330 -10.33 1.76 12.58
N LEU A 331 -10.91 0.65 12.14
CA LEU A 331 -10.20 -0.60 11.88
C LEU A 331 -10.33 -0.93 10.40
N TYR A 332 -9.23 -0.76 9.66
CA TYR A 332 -9.16 -1.10 8.25
C TYR A 332 -8.63 -2.55 8.07
N GLU A 333 -9.57 -3.46 7.83
CA GLU A 333 -9.48 -4.84 7.29
C GLU A 333 -8.58 -5.92 7.96
N ALA A 334 -9.20 -7.03 8.42
CA ALA A 334 -8.67 -8.40 8.34
C ALA A 334 -9.55 -9.38 7.52
N ALA A 335 -10.79 -8.99 7.15
CA ALA A 335 -11.75 -9.93 6.57
C ALA A 335 -11.45 -10.46 5.16
N GLN A 336 -10.42 -9.94 4.46
CA GLN A 336 -10.04 -10.48 3.14
C GLN A 336 -9.68 -11.97 3.21
N THR A 337 -9.01 -12.41 4.28
CA THR A 337 -8.65 -13.83 4.52
C THR A 337 -9.85 -14.71 4.88
N ILE A 338 -10.91 -14.15 5.47
CA ILE A 338 -12.16 -14.89 5.73
C ILE A 338 -12.93 -15.14 4.44
N THR A 339 -12.93 -14.15 3.54
CA THR A 339 -13.60 -14.18 2.23
C THR A 339 -12.73 -14.77 1.11
N ASP A 340 -11.66 -15.50 1.46
CA ASP A 340 -10.56 -15.78 0.55
C ASP A 340 -11.00 -16.41 -0.79
N SER A 341 -10.48 -15.82 -1.85
CA SER A 341 -10.69 -16.21 -3.27
C SER A 341 -10.26 -17.64 -3.60
N GLN A 342 -9.51 -18.32 -2.71
CA GLN A 342 -9.17 -19.74 -2.85
C GLN A 342 -10.38 -20.66 -2.57
N ASN A 343 -11.44 -20.14 -1.93
CA ASN A 343 -12.70 -20.86 -1.69
C ASN A 343 -13.87 -20.36 -2.56
N MET A 344 -13.62 -19.53 -3.60
CA MET A 344 -14.67 -19.21 -4.57
C MET A 344 -15.14 -20.49 -5.29
N GLY A 345 -16.30 -21.00 -4.85
CA GLY A 345 -16.91 -22.26 -5.28
C GLY A 345 -17.24 -23.25 -4.15
N LYS A 346 -16.90 -22.96 -2.88
CA LYS A 346 -17.43 -23.70 -1.72
C LYS A 346 -18.64 -22.96 -1.16
N ARG A 347 -19.69 -23.74 -0.87
CA ARG A 347 -20.93 -23.33 -0.21
C ARG A 347 -20.63 -22.42 0.98
N LEU A 348 -21.37 -21.32 1.11
CA LEU A 348 -21.18 -20.40 2.23
C LEU A 348 -21.57 -21.15 3.51
N ASP A 349 -20.61 -21.31 4.42
CA ASP A 349 -20.92 -21.89 5.71
C ASP A 349 -21.52 -20.82 6.62
N VAL A 350 -22.83 -20.63 6.53
CA VAL A 350 -23.60 -19.71 7.39
C VAL A 350 -23.53 -20.12 8.87
N GLU A 351 -23.05 -21.33 9.17
CA GLU A 351 -22.80 -21.82 10.53
C GLU A 351 -21.45 -21.42 11.09
N ARG A 352 -20.51 -20.94 10.25
CA ARG A 352 -19.22 -20.46 10.73
C ARG A 352 -19.40 -19.26 11.67
N VAL A 353 -18.82 -19.35 12.86
CA VAL A 353 -18.76 -18.26 13.83
C VAL A 353 -17.58 -17.35 13.50
N ILE A 354 -17.82 -16.03 13.40
CA ILE A 354 -16.75 -15.02 13.21
C ILE A 354 -16.70 -14.11 14.45
N GLY A 355 -15.61 -14.22 15.20
CA GLY A 355 -15.33 -13.40 16.37
C GLY A 355 -14.65 -12.08 16.03
N PHE A 356 -14.43 -11.26 17.06
CA PHE A 356 -13.76 -9.96 16.91
C PHE A 356 -12.33 -10.09 16.36
N ASP A 357 -11.56 -11.05 16.87
CA ASP A 357 -10.15 -11.25 16.51
C ASP A 357 -9.99 -11.84 15.09
N ASP A 358 -11.05 -12.46 14.54
CA ASP A 358 -11.09 -12.86 13.14
C ASP A 358 -11.28 -11.63 12.21
N LEU A 359 -12.04 -10.64 12.66
CA LEU A 359 -12.38 -9.44 11.88
C LEU A 359 -11.29 -8.38 11.88
N PHE A 360 -10.54 -8.28 12.97
CA PHE A 360 -9.68 -7.15 13.25
C PHE A 360 -8.30 -7.57 13.79
N PHE A 361 -7.24 -6.98 13.25
CA PHE A 361 -5.86 -7.12 13.76
C PHE A 361 -5.61 -6.27 15.02
N ALA A 362 -6.59 -6.17 15.91
CA ALA A 362 -6.51 -5.40 17.14
C ALA A 362 -7.13 -6.18 18.29
N SER A 363 -6.62 -5.99 19.50
CA SER A 363 -7.22 -6.58 20.71
C SER A 363 -8.38 -5.72 21.19
N GLN A 364 -9.53 -6.35 21.41
CA GLN A 364 -10.71 -5.69 21.96
C GLN A 364 -10.42 -5.05 23.34
N GLU A 365 -9.66 -5.72 24.21
CA GLU A 365 -9.29 -5.19 25.53
C GLU A 365 -8.34 -3.98 25.43
N LYS A 366 -7.36 -4.06 24.53
CA LYS A 366 -6.40 -2.95 24.32
C LYS A 366 -7.12 -1.68 23.86
N LEU A 367 -8.08 -1.80 22.95
CA LEU A 367 -8.85 -0.65 22.47
C LEU A 367 -9.68 -0.02 23.59
N LYS A 368 -10.29 -0.83 24.46
CA LYS A 368 -11.01 -0.33 25.64
C LYS A 368 -10.08 0.39 26.60
N ASN A 369 -8.91 -0.18 26.90
CA ASN A 369 -7.92 0.44 27.78
C ASN A 369 -7.36 1.75 27.23
N GLN A 370 -7.47 1.97 25.92
CA GLN A 370 -7.14 3.23 25.26
C GLN A 370 -8.29 4.25 25.26
N GLY A 371 -9.46 3.91 25.83
CA GLY A 371 -10.62 4.79 25.97
C GLY A 371 -11.60 4.77 24.80
N TYR A 372 -11.45 3.84 23.85
CA TYR A 372 -12.39 3.72 22.72
C TYR A 372 -13.68 3.01 23.13
N GLU A 373 -14.81 3.52 22.64
CA GLU A 373 -16.16 2.97 22.88
C GLU A 373 -16.79 2.38 21.62
N ILE A 374 -16.36 2.86 20.45
CA ILE A 374 -16.88 2.46 19.15
C ILE A 374 -15.71 2.13 18.23
N VAL A 375 -15.81 1.01 17.53
CA VAL A 375 -14.96 0.71 16.38
C VAL A 375 -15.77 0.76 15.10
N VAL A 376 -15.18 1.32 14.04
CA VAL A 376 -15.80 1.43 12.72
C VAL A 376 -15.02 0.65 11.66
N SER A 377 -15.72 0.08 10.68
CA SER A 377 -15.13 -0.54 9.50
C SER A 377 -15.94 -0.17 8.26
N THR A 378 -15.25 0.18 7.17
CA THR A 378 -15.87 0.51 5.88
C THR A 378 -15.67 -0.57 4.81
N ASN A 379 -15.26 -1.79 5.20
CA ASN A 379 -15.00 -2.85 4.23
C ASN A 379 -16.31 -3.35 3.60
N PRO A 380 -16.55 -3.10 2.30
CA PRO A 380 -17.82 -3.45 1.66
C PRO A 380 -18.07 -4.96 1.63
N LYS A 381 -17.03 -5.80 1.65
CA LYS A 381 -17.15 -7.27 1.57
C LYS A 381 -17.83 -7.88 2.79
N LEU A 382 -17.81 -7.19 3.94
CA LEU A 382 -18.41 -7.68 5.18
C LEU A 382 -19.92 -7.90 5.08
N ILE A 383 -20.60 -7.28 4.10
CA ILE A 383 -22.02 -7.53 3.84
C ILE A 383 -22.31 -9.01 3.56
N GLN A 384 -21.34 -9.74 3.00
CA GLN A 384 -21.49 -11.16 2.63
C GLN A 384 -21.37 -12.11 3.82
N VAL A 385 -20.91 -11.62 4.98
CA VAL A 385 -20.67 -12.42 6.19
C VAL A 385 -21.40 -11.88 7.41
N ILE A 386 -22.40 -11.00 7.22
CA ILE A 386 -23.24 -10.48 8.31
C ILE A 386 -23.84 -11.62 9.17
N PRO A 387 -24.39 -12.71 8.61
CA PRO A 387 -24.89 -13.83 9.41
C PRO A 387 -23.83 -14.42 10.36
N ASN A 388 -22.62 -14.62 9.85
CA ASN A 388 -21.50 -15.18 10.61
C ASN A 388 -20.97 -14.22 11.68
N ILE A 389 -20.95 -12.91 11.39
CA ILE A 389 -20.58 -11.86 12.35
C ILE A 389 -21.58 -11.84 13.51
N LEU A 390 -22.88 -11.93 13.22
CA LEU A 390 -23.92 -11.90 14.25
C LEU A 390 -23.81 -13.09 15.22
N LYS A 391 -23.38 -14.27 14.74
CA LYS A 391 -23.15 -15.45 15.60
C LYS A 391 -21.99 -15.27 16.58
N GLY A 392 -20.89 -14.63 16.16
CA GLY A 392 -19.64 -14.58 16.94
C GLY A 392 -19.29 -13.25 17.59
N THR A 393 -19.88 -12.15 17.11
CA THR A 393 -19.51 -10.79 17.54
C THR A 393 -20.73 -10.05 18.09
N LYS A 394 -20.73 -9.81 19.41
CA LYS A 394 -21.77 -9.03 20.10
C LYS A 394 -21.55 -7.52 19.96
N GLY A 395 -22.65 -6.77 20.07
CA GLY A 395 -22.65 -5.29 20.04
C GLY A 395 -22.44 -4.71 18.64
N CYS A 396 -22.95 -5.40 17.62
CA CYS A 396 -22.86 -5.00 16.22
C CYS A 396 -23.99 -4.03 15.84
N PHE A 397 -23.66 -3.06 15.00
CA PHE A 397 -24.61 -2.16 14.37
C PHE A 397 -24.19 -1.93 12.91
N PHE A 398 -25.14 -1.93 11.99
CA PHE A 398 -24.88 -1.84 10.55
C PHE A 398 -25.44 -0.54 9.98
N ILE A 399 -24.63 0.20 9.24
CA ILE A 399 -25.04 1.41 8.52
C ILE A 399 -24.88 1.10 7.04
N PHE A 400 -25.99 0.95 6.33
CA PHE A 400 -26.02 0.77 4.90
C PHE A 400 -26.01 2.12 4.20
N VAL A 401 -24.91 2.45 3.53
CA VAL A 401 -24.77 3.71 2.78
C VAL A 401 -25.11 3.45 1.32
N ASN A 402 -26.27 3.97 0.92
CA ASN A 402 -26.75 3.94 -0.46
C ASN A 402 -26.57 5.33 -1.09
N ARG A 403 -26.53 5.37 -2.42
CA ARG A 403 -26.55 6.58 -3.24
C ARG A 403 -27.30 6.23 -4.52
N GLU A 404 -27.87 7.23 -5.19
CA GLU A 404 -28.51 7.05 -6.49
C GLU A 404 -27.64 6.19 -7.43
N LEU A 405 -28.25 5.12 -7.97
CA LEU A 405 -27.56 4.01 -8.62
C LEU A 405 -26.71 4.48 -9.80
N TYR A 406 -27.27 5.30 -10.69
CA TYR A 406 -26.58 5.74 -11.90
C TYR A 406 -25.47 6.74 -11.59
N SER A 407 -25.67 7.63 -10.62
CA SER A 407 -24.67 8.57 -10.13
C SER A 407 -23.47 7.83 -9.53
N ASN A 408 -23.74 6.84 -8.66
CA ASN A 408 -22.70 6.03 -8.06
C ASN A 408 -21.98 5.17 -9.12
N ALA A 409 -22.73 4.50 -10.00
CA ALA A 409 -22.17 3.69 -11.08
C ALA A 409 -21.28 4.50 -12.03
N SER A 410 -21.70 5.71 -12.39
CA SER A 410 -20.91 6.61 -13.22
C SER A 410 -19.60 6.99 -12.54
N GLU A 411 -19.63 7.33 -11.25
CA GLU A 411 -18.42 7.67 -10.51
C GLU A 411 -17.48 6.45 -10.36
N VAL A 412 -18.02 5.27 -10.06
CA VAL A 412 -17.25 4.03 -9.99
C VAL A 412 -16.60 3.70 -11.34
N PHE A 413 -17.35 3.79 -12.44
CA PHE A 413 -16.84 3.55 -13.78
C PHE A 413 -15.67 4.49 -14.12
N ILE A 414 -15.76 5.76 -13.71
CA ILE A 414 -14.75 6.78 -13.99
C ILE A 414 -13.55 6.71 -13.02
N THR A 415 -13.71 6.22 -11.79
CA THR A 415 -12.67 6.32 -10.75
C THR A 415 -12.07 5.00 -10.30
N GLU A 416 -12.80 3.88 -10.40
CA GLU A 416 -12.40 2.61 -9.81
C GLU A 416 -11.70 1.66 -10.79
N TYR A 417 -11.74 1.98 -12.09
CA TYR A 417 -11.01 1.22 -13.12
C TYR A 417 -9.50 1.16 -12.85
N SER A 418 -8.94 2.17 -12.18
CA SER A 418 -7.52 2.16 -11.77
C SER A 418 -7.23 1.17 -10.66
N ASN A 419 -8.20 0.91 -9.76
CA ASN A 419 -8.04 0.10 -8.55
C ASN A 419 -8.13 -1.40 -8.81
N GLY A 420 -8.48 -1.82 -10.03
CA GLY A 420 -8.55 -3.24 -10.34
C GLY A 420 -9.92 -3.86 -10.11
N HIS A 421 -10.94 -3.10 -9.70
CA HIS A 421 -12.27 -3.65 -9.45
C HIS A 421 -12.86 -4.24 -10.72
N TYR A 422 -13.16 -5.54 -10.69
CA TYR A 422 -13.53 -6.32 -11.88
C TYR A 422 -14.76 -5.78 -12.62
N TYR A 423 -15.67 -5.11 -11.91
CA TYR A 423 -16.91 -4.56 -12.47
C TYR A 423 -16.78 -3.14 -13.03
N SER A 424 -15.67 -2.45 -12.75
CA SER A 424 -15.47 -1.04 -13.12
C SER A 424 -15.08 -0.79 -14.58
N TYR A 425 -14.99 -1.85 -15.40
CA TYR A 425 -14.54 -1.77 -16.81
C TYR A 425 -15.68 -1.67 -17.83
N ASN A 426 -16.91 -1.92 -17.39
CA ASN A 426 -18.11 -1.90 -18.21
C ASN A 426 -19.24 -1.27 -17.39
N ALA A 427 -19.91 -0.27 -17.97
CA ALA A 427 -20.97 0.46 -17.29
C ALA A 427 -22.14 -0.46 -16.89
N SER A 428 -22.53 -1.41 -17.75
CA SER A 428 -23.60 -2.37 -17.44
C SER A 428 -23.22 -3.24 -16.25
N ASP A 429 -21.99 -3.75 -16.22
CA ASP A 429 -21.50 -4.59 -15.13
C ASP A 429 -21.35 -3.80 -13.82
N THR A 430 -20.91 -2.54 -13.90
CA THR A 430 -20.85 -1.63 -12.73
C THR A 430 -22.24 -1.42 -12.13
N ILE A 431 -23.25 -1.14 -12.96
CA ILE A 431 -24.63 -0.96 -12.53
C ILE A 431 -25.16 -2.25 -11.87
N GLN A 432 -24.92 -3.40 -12.50
CA GLN A 432 -25.38 -4.69 -11.97
C GLN A 432 -24.79 -5.00 -10.59
N GLU A 433 -23.49 -4.78 -10.38
CA GLU A 433 -22.85 -5.02 -9.08
C GLU A 433 -23.33 -4.07 -7.99
N ILE A 434 -23.45 -2.77 -8.29
CA ILE A 434 -23.96 -1.80 -7.31
C ILE A 434 -25.41 -2.13 -6.95
N ASN A 435 -26.22 -2.51 -7.93
CA ASN A 435 -27.60 -2.94 -7.70
C ASN A 435 -27.66 -4.22 -6.85
N ALA A 436 -26.82 -5.22 -7.14
CA ALA A 436 -26.74 -6.45 -6.35
C ALA A 436 -26.39 -6.16 -4.88
N TYR A 437 -25.43 -5.25 -4.65
CA TYR A 437 -25.06 -4.79 -3.31
C TYR A 437 -26.26 -4.12 -2.60
N ASN A 438 -26.95 -3.22 -3.29
CA ASN A 438 -28.08 -2.49 -2.74
C ASN A 438 -29.25 -3.41 -2.37
N VAL A 439 -29.49 -4.45 -3.18
CA VAL A 439 -30.48 -5.50 -2.87
C VAL A 439 -30.13 -6.26 -1.59
N LEU A 440 -28.85 -6.62 -1.40
CA LEU A 440 -28.40 -7.27 -0.16
C LEU A 440 -28.52 -6.35 1.04
N ALA A 441 -28.16 -5.07 0.90
CA ALA A 441 -28.28 -4.09 1.96
C ALA A 441 -29.74 -3.91 2.41
N ALA A 442 -30.67 -3.81 1.44
CA ALA A 442 -32.10 -3.74 1.71
C ALA A 442 -32.62 -4.99 2.44
N PHE A 443 -32.20 -6.18 2.00
CA PHE A 443 -32.53 -7.45 2.66
C PHE A 443 -32.11 -7.45 4.14
N PHE A 444 -30.86 -7.07 4.44
CA PHE A 444 -30.39 -7.05 5.82
C PHE A 444 -31.07 -5.96 6.65
N GLN A 445 -31.34 -4.79 6.08
CA GLN A 445 -32.08 -3.73 6.75
C GLN A 445 -33.48 -4.19 7.18
N GLU A 446 -34.17 -4.92 6.30
CA GLU A 446 -35.50 -5.47 6.57
C GLU A 446 -35.45 -6.53 7.70
N LYS A 447 -34.43 -7.38 7.71
CA LYS A 447 -34.27 -8.45 8.70
C LYS A 447 -33.71 -7.98 10.04
N LEU A 448 -32.98 -6.86 10.06
CA LEU A 448 -32.26 -6.37 11.24
C LEU A 448 -32.65 -4.94 11.64
N PRO A 449 -33.95 -4.58 11.72
CA PRO A 449 -34.38 -3.19 11.86
C PRO A 449 -33.91 -2.53 13.16
N GLU A 450 -33.64 -3.31 14.20
CA GLU A 450 -33.21 -2.80 15.52
C GLU A 450 -31.71 -2.47 15.59
N ILE A 451 -30.90 -3.05 14.71
CA ILE A 451 -29.44 -2.92 14.72
C ILE A 451 -28.88 -2.46 13.38
N SER A 452 -29.74 -1.92 12.51
CA SER A 452 -29.32 -1.37 11.23
C SER A 452 -30.11 -0.16 10.79
N ILE A 453 -29.44 0.72 10.04
CA ILE A 453 -30.06 1.86 9.36
C ILE A 453 -29.51 1.99 7.93
N THR A 454 -30.33 2.57 7.05
CA THR A 454 -29.90 3.00 5.72
C THR A 454 -29.76 4.52 5.66
N LEU A 455 -28.65 5.00 5.11
CA LEU A 455 -28.39 6.40 4.80
C LEU A 455 -28.29 6.54 3.28
N SER A 456 -29.03 7.48 2.71
CA SER A 456 -29.14 7.72 1.25
C SER A 456 -28.56 9.06 0.84
#